data_AF-A0A7K3Z5Q2-F1
#
_entry.id   AF-A0A7K3Z5Q2-F1
#
_cell.length_a   1.000
_cell.length_b   1.000
_cell.length_c   1.000
_cell.angle_alpha   90.00
_cell.angle_beta   90.00
_cell.angle_gamma   90.00
#
_symmetry.space_group_name_H-M   'P 1'
#
loop_
_entity.id
_entity.type
_entity.pdbx_description
1 polymer ?
#
loop_
_entity_poly.entity_id
_entity_poly.type
_entity_poly.pdbx_seq_one_letter_code
_entity_poly.pdbx_strand_id
1 'polypeptide(L)'
;MVNLVEDWAVLEEYAGEKRGFYQLIGVEGKIEVRVQTGRVGFIKQFKRADDPRLNRILDFCRKHHYIQISERLPSQKFFKQKGDI
;
A
#
# COMPACT_ATOMS: atom_id res chain seq x y z
N MET A 1 -10.70 10.34 6.09
CA MET A 1 -9.40 10.20 6.79
C MET A 1 -8.92 8.75 6.65
N VAL A 2 -7.65 8.52 6.34
CA VAL A 2 -7.05 7.17 6.24
C VAL A 2 -6.21 6.91 7.48
N ASN A 3 -6.47 5.80 8.16
CA ASN A 3 -5.72 5.36 9.34
C ASN A 3 -4.52 4.53 8.88
N LEU A 4 -3.32 5.03 9.14
CA LEU A 4 -2.09 4.28 8.86
C LEU A 4 -1.85 3.27 9.96
N VAL A 5 -1.66 2.00 9.57
CA VAL A 5 -1.29 0.91 10.47
C VAL A 5 0.15 0.50 10.22
N GLU A 6 0.89 0.21 11.29
CA GLU A 6 2.29 -0.25 11.20
C GLU A 6 2.41 -1.75 10.96
N ASP A 7 1.43 -2.51 11.44
CA ASP A 7 1.37 -3.95 11.23
C ASP A 7 0.59 -4.28 9.95
N TRP A 8 1.22 -5.09 9.12
CA TRP A 8 0.63 -5.57 7.88
C TRP A 8 -0.55 -6.51 8.16
N ALA A 9 -0.46 -7.33 9.22
CA ALA A 9 -1.52 -8.29 9.55
C ALA A 9 -2.87 -7.59 9.78
N VAL A 10 -2.83 -6.41 10.42
CA VAL A 10 -4.03 -5.58 10.65
C VAL A 10 -4.65 -5.10 9.34
N LEU A 11 -3.85 -4.72 8.34
CA LEU A 11 -4.37 -4.33 7.03
C LEU A 11 -4.94 -5.54 6.29
N GLU A 12 -4.23 -6.67 6.29
CA GLU A 12 -4.62 -7.91 5.63
C GLU A 12 -5.99 -8.40 6.15
N GLU A 13 -6.19 -8.39 7.47
CA GLU A 13 -7.47 -8.72 8.11
C GLU A 13 -8.56 -7.70 7.75
N TYR A 14 -8.27 -6.40 7.85
CA TYR A 14 -9.23 -5.36 7.53
C TYR A 14 -9.66 -5.37 6.06
N ALA A 15 -8.75 -5.71 5.15
CA ALA A 15 -9.01 -5.76 3.72
C ALA A 15 -10.17 -6.71 3.42
N GLY A 16 -10.09 -7.96 3.88
CA GLY A 16 -11.00 -9.03 3.44
C GLY A 16 -11.14 -9.02 1.91
N GLU A 17 -12.37 -8.93 1.42
CA GLU A 17 -12.68 -8.86 -0.04
C GLU A 17 -12.64 -7.45 -0.63
N LYS A 18 -12.24 -6.43 0.13
CA LYS A 18 -12.21 -5.03 -0.35
C LYS A 18 -11.13 -4.83 -1.40
N ARG A 19 -11.47 -4.07 -2.44
CA ARG A 19 -10.49 -3.54 -3.39
C ARG A 19 -9.64 -2.44 -2.74
N GLY A 20 -8.45 -2.23 -3.30
CA GLY A 20 -7.55 -1.20 -2.83
C GLY A 20 -6.63 -0.69 -3.92
N PHE A 21 -5.75 0.22 -3.52
CA PHE A 21 -4.69 0.78 -4.33
C PHE A 21 -3.35 0.41 -3.70
N TYR A 22 -2.33 0.24 -4.54
CA TYR A 22 -0.97 0.11 -4.05
C TYR A 22 0.00 0.86 -4.94
N GLN A 23 1.15 1.19 -4.39
CA GLN A 23 2.20 1.91 -5.10
C GLN A 23 3.57 1.43 -4.62
N LEU A 24 4.50 1.30 -5.56
CA LEU A 24 5.89 0.94 -5.32
C LEU A 24 6.78 2.08 -5.82
N ILE A 25 7.64 2.63 -4.95
CA ILE A 25 8.52 3.76 -5.27
C ILE A 25 9.95 3.41 -4.88
N GLY A 26 10.90 3.64 -5.78
CA GLY A 26 12.32 3.67 -5.43
C GLY A 26 12.70 4.99 -4.76
N VAL A 27 13.30 4.93 -3.57
CA VAL A 27 13.76 6.10 -2.80
C VAL A 27 15.17 5.82 -2.28
N GLU A 28 16.19 6.50 -2.83
CA GLU A 28 17.57 6.49 -2.30
C GLU A 28 18.11 5.08 -1.99
N GLY A 29 17.98 4.15 -2.94
CA GLY A 29 18.45 2.76 -2.77
C GLY A 29 17.53 1.88 -1.91
N LYS A 30 16.39 2.40 -1.46
CA LYS A 30 15.31 1.65 -0.81
C LYS A 30 14.08 1.56 -1.71
N ILE A 31 13.18 0.67 -1.35
CA ILE A 31 11.88 0.49 -1.99
C ILE A 31 10.81 0.79 -0.95
N GLU A 32 9.98 1.78 -1.23
CA GLU A 32 8.81 2.08 -0.44
C GLU A 32 7.57 1.45 -1.08
N VAL A 33 6.83 0.66 -0.31
CA VAL A 33 5.50 0.18 -0.67
C VAL A 33 4.46 0.97 0.10
N ARG A 34 3.39 1.33 -0.58
CA ARG A 34 2.20 1.93 0.00
C ARG A 34 0.99 1.13 -0.42
N VAL A 35 0.10 0.85 0.51
CA VAL A 35 -1.14 0.11 0.26
C VAL A 35 -2.27 0.85 0.96
N GLN A 36 -3.40 1.03 0.28
CA GLN A 36 -4.62 1.58 0.87
C GLN A 36 -5.80 0.70 0.49
N THR A 37 -6.62 0.38 1.47
CA THR A 37 -7.90 -0.31 1.29
C THR A 37 -8.95 0.35 2.17
N GLY A 38 -10.06 0.80 1.58
CA GLY A 38 -11.05 1.62 2.29
C GLY A 38 -10.42 2.81 3.04
N ARG A 39 -10.51 2.78 4.38
CA ARG A 39 -9.99 3.83 5.28
C ARG A 39 -8.70 3.42 6.00
N VAL A 40 -8.05 2.33 5.59
CA VAL A 40 -6.81 1.84 6.20
C VAL A 40 -5.69 1.91 5.18
N GLY A 41 -4.54 2.39 5.63
CA GLY A 41 -3.33 2.48 4.82
C GLY A 41 -2.14 1.83 5.51
N PHE A 42 -1.18 1.41 4.72
CA PHE A 42 0.09 0.86 5.16
C PHE A 42 1.20 1.47 4.32
N ILE A 43 2.31 1.84 4.96
CA ILE A 43 3.51 2.37 4.29
C ILE A 43 4.73 1.74 4.93
N LYS A 44 5.65 1.22 4.10
CA LYS A 44 6.90 0.64 4.60
C LYS A 44 8.02 0.74 3.58
N GLN A 45 9.23 0.94 4.09
CA GLN A 45 10.46 0.92 3.30
C GLN A 45 11.22 -0.41 3.48
N PHE A 46 11.78 -0.90 2.39
CA PHE A 46 12.58 -2.10 2.28
C PHE A 46 13.92 -1.77 1.66
N LYS A 47 14.98 -2.47 2.08
CA LYS A 47 16.33 -2.24 1.53
C LYS A 47 16.57 -2.97 0.20
N ARG A 48 15.79 -4.00 -0.09
CA ARG A 48 16.01 -4.88 -1.25
C ARG A 48 14.68 -5.25 -1.90
N ALA A 49 14.71 -5.47 -3.21
CA ALA A 49 13.53 -5.85 -4.00
C ALA A 49 13.10 -7.30 -3.76
N ASP A 50 14.01 -8.15 -3.30
CA ASP A 50 13.79 -9.57 -3.03
C ASP A 50 13.35 -9.85 -1.59
N ASP A 51 13.02 -8.82 -0.81
CA ASP A 51 12.57 -8.98 0.58
C ASP A 51 11.29 -9.85 0.63
N PRO A 52 11.28 -10.97 1.38
CA PRO A 52 10.13 -11.87 1.43
C PRO A 52 8.84 -11.20 1.90
N ARG A 53 8.94 -10.22 2.80
CA ARG A 53 7.78 -9.49 3.32
C ARG A 53 7.25 -8.52 2.27
N LEU A 54 8.12 -7.86 1.50
CA LEU A 54 7.71 -7.05 0.35
C LEU A 54 6.98 -7.91 -0.68
N ASN A 55 7.54 -9.06 -1.06
CA ASN A 55 6.93 -9.96 -2.02
C ASN A 55 5.56 -10.46 -1.56
N ARG A 56 5.41 -10.81 -0.28
CA ARG A 56 4.11 -11.20 0.29
C ARG A 56 3.06 -10.09 0.18
N ILE A 57 3.45 -8.84 0.42
CA ILE A 57 2.55 -7.68 0.27
C ILE A 57 2.12 -7.51 -1.19
N LEU A 58 3.08 -7.59 -2.12
CA LEU A 58 2.78 -7.44 -3.55
C LEU A 58 1.89 -8.58 -4.07
N ASP A 59 2.14 -9.81 -3.65
CA ASP A 59 1.32 -10.97 -4.00
C ASP A 59 -0.10 -10.82 -3.47
N PHE A 60 -0.26 -10.34 -2.23
CA PHE A 60 -1.58 -10.00 -1.69
C PHE A 60 -2.30 -8.97 -2.57
N CYS A 61 -1.64 -7.85 -2.88
CA CYS A 61 -2.23 -6.81 -3.73
C CYS A 61 -2.65 -7.36 -5.11
N ARG A 62 -1.85 -8.23 -5.72
CA ARG A 62 -2.17 -8.85 -7.01
C ARG A 62 -3.35 -9.82 -6.91
N LYS A 63 -3.36 -10.69 -5.90
CA LYS A 63 -4.44 -11.66 -5.67
C LYS A 63 -5.79 -10.98 -5.41
N HIS A 64 -5.79 -9.86 -4.68
CA HIS A 64 -6.99 -9.08 -4.40
C HIS A 64 -7.32 -8.04 -5.49
N HIS A 65 -6.65 -8.08 -6.64
CA HIS A 65 -6.87 -7.17 -7.76
C HIS A 65 -6.77 -5.67 -7.39
N TYR A 66 -5.81 -5.33 -6.53
CA TYR A 66 -5.57 -3.92 -6.19
C TYR A 66 -4.99 -3.20 -7.40
N ILE A 67 -5.37 -1.93 -7.56
CA ILE A 67 -4.92 -1.11 -8.66
C ILE A 67 -3.53 -0.55 -8.31
N GLN A 68 -2.54 -0.83 -9.15
CA GLN A 68 -1.22 -0.24 -9.03
C GLN A 68 -1.23 1.21 -9.53
N ILE A 69 -0.81 2.14 -8.68
CA ILE A 69 -0.63 3.55 -9.06
C ILE A 69 0.81 3.77 -9.55
N SER A 70 0.95 3.94 -10.86
CA SER A 70 2.26 4.15 -11.51
C SER A 70 2.78 5.59 -11.40
N GLU A 71 1.90 6.58 -11.26
CA GLU A 71 2.30 7.98 -11.04
C GLU A 71 2.91 8.15 -9.66
N ARG A 72 4.11 8.71 -9.54
CA ARG A 72 4.76 8.94 -8.25
C ARG A 72 4.04 10.03 -7.44
N LEU A 73 3.12 9.61 -6.58
CA LEU A 73 2.39 10.50 -5.68
C LEU A 73 3.19 10.75 -4.40
N PRO A 74 3.09 11.93 -3.77
CA PRO A 74 3.41 12.10 -2.35
C PRO A 74 2.52 11.22 -1.48
N SER A 75 3.03 10.71 -0.35
CA SER A 75 2.27 9.82 0.54
C SER A 75 0.94 10.44 0.99
N GLN A 76 0.94 11.74 1.31
CA GLN A 76 -0.27 12.48 1.67
C GLN A 76 -1.33 12.49 0.57
N LYS A 77 -0.93 12.51 -0.72
CA LYS A 77 -1.87 12.43 -1.85
C LYS A 77 -2.35 11.01 -2.08
N PHE A 78 -1.45 10.02 -1.92
CA PHE A 78 -1.81 8.61 -2.02
C PHE A 78 -2.85 8.23 -0.96
N PHE A 79 -2.67 8.68 0.29
CA PHE A 79 -3.57 8.42 1.41
C PHE A 79 -4.74 9.41 1.53
N LYS A 80 -5.02 10.18 0.48
CA LYS A 80 -6.13 11.15 0.48
C LYS A 80 -7.42 10.47 0.00
N GLN A 81 -8.49 10.65 0.77
CA GLN A 81 -9.84 10.32 0.31
C GLN A 81 -10.24 11.27 -0.83
N LYS A 82 -10.72 10.74 -1.97
CA LYS A 82 -11.58 11.51 -2.86
C LYS A 82 -13.03 11.27 -2.44
N GLY A 83 -13.72 12.34 -2.06
CA GLY A 83 -15.18 12.37 -1.84
C GLY A 83 -15.56 13.06 -0.53
N ASP A 84 -15.76 14.37 -0.58
CA ASP A 84 -17.12 14.92 -0.46
C ASP A 84 -17.39 15.63 -1.81
N ILE A 85 -18.16 14.97 -2.68
CA ILE A 85 -18.97 15.59 -3.73
C ILE A 85 -20.41 15.25 -3.36
#